data_AF-A0A812SI40-F1
#
_entry.id   AF-A0A812SI40-F1
#
_cell.length_a   1.000
_cell.length_b   1.000
_cell.length_c   1.000
_cell.angle_alpha   90.00
_cell.angle_beta   90.00
_cell.angle_gamma   90.00
#
_symmetry.space_group_name_H-M   'P 1'
#
loop_
_entity.id
_entity.type
_entity.pdbx_description
1 polymer ?
#
loop_
_entity_poly.entity_id
_entity_poly.type
_entity_poly.pdbx_seq_one_letter_code
_entity_poly.pdbx_strand_id
1 'polypeptide(L)'
;MLLAIVMFIFGVTLMQLAYAHLQTNEADTAEVTKYYGTLGRSMLTLFMAISGGIDWKDSVAPLGPMSWILDYFMGVYVFFTLFCFINVITGIFVDNAKALGETEAMHQRSALALKRKMWVKKVLALFAQLDSGQEGDLSYEEFAAEIQDERVQDCFRHLGINVENHSVDELFDLFDVDAEGKIDQSSFEQAIRQFHGHARSIDVYKLRRETQKIAKQVRSLLQ
;
A
#
# COMPACT_ATOMS: atom_id res chain seq x y z
N MET A 1 14.90 -13.42 -21.16
CA MET A 1 16.23 -14.07 -21.25
C MET A 1 16.16 -15.57 -20.94
N LEU A 2 15.67 -15.98 -19.77
CA LEU A 2 15.64 -17.41 -19.38
C LEU A 2 14.79 -18.30 -20.31
N LEU A 3 13.62 -17.85 -20.78
CA LEU A 3 12.84 -18.58 -21.79
C LEU A 3 13.60 -18.84 -23.08
N ALA A 4 14.35 -17.85 -23.57
CA ALA A 4 15.14 -17.97 -24.79
C ALA A 4 16.26 -19.00 -24.64
N ILE A 5 16.89 -19.07 -23.46
CA ILE A 5 17.91 -20.08 -23.15
C ILE A 5 17.28 -21.48 -23.11
N VAL A 6 16.12 -21.64 -22.47
CA VAL A 6 15.40 -22.93 -22.44
C VAL A 6 15.00 -23.35 -23.85
N MET A 7 14.39 -22.46 -24.64
CA MET A 7 14.04 -22.75 -26.05
C MET A 7 15.26 -23.08 -26.90
N PHE A 8 16.39 -22.44 -26.66
CA PHE A 8 17.63 -22.74 -27.37
C PHE A 8 18.15 -24.14 -27.04
N ILE A 9 18.22 -24.51 -25.76
CA ILE A 9 18.70 -25.84 -25.33
C ILE A 9 17.82 -26.94 -25.93
N PHE A 10 16.50 -26.86 -25.73
CA PHE A 10 15.56 -27.84 -26.28
C PHE A 10 15.54 -27.83 -27.81
N GLY A 11 15.62 -26.64 -28.43
CA GLY A 11 15.63 -26.49 -29.88
C GLY A 11 16.86 -27.10 -30.54
N VAL A 12 18.05 -26.94 -29.94
CA VAL A 12 19.28 -27.60 -30.41
C VAL A 12 19.15 -29.11 -30.29
N THR A 13 18.69 -29.63 -29.15
CA THR A 13 18.54 -31.08 -28.94
C THR A 13 17.57 -31.70 -29.94
N LEU A 14 16.39 -31.11 -30.14
CA LEU A 14 15.40 -31.61 -31.10
C LEU A 14 15.91 -31.54 -32.55
N MET A 15 16.56 -30.44 -32.92
CA MET A 15 17.18 -30.29 -34.26
C MET A 15 18.25 -31.35 -34.51
N GLN A 16 19.13 -31.61 -33.52
CA GLN A 16 20.19 -32.62 -33.65
C GLN A 16 19.62 -34.03 -33.79
N LEU A 17 18.60 -34.36 -33.01
CA LEU A 17 17.94 -35.67 -33.07
C LEU A 17 17.17 -35.85 -34.39
N ALA A 18 16.47 -34.82 -34.84
CA ALA A 18 15.83 -34.77 -36.15
C ALA A 18 16.86 -34.99 -37.27
N TYR A 19 17.99 -34.27 -37.25
CA TYR A 19 19.05 -34.42 -38.26
C TYR A 19 19.65 -35.83 -38.26
N ALA A 20 19.89 -36.41 -37.08
CA ALA A 20 20.38 -37.79 -36.98
C ALA A 20 19.41 -38.80 -37.59
N HIS A 21 18.10 -38.61 -37.40
CA HIS A 21 17.08 -39.48 -37.98
C HIS A 21 16.98 -39.33 -39.51
N LEU A 22 17.05 -38.10 -40.03
CA LEU A 22 16.98 -37.81 -41.48
C LEU A 22 18.13 -38.45 -42.27
N GLN A 23 19.29 -38.66 -41.64
CA GLN A 23 20.41 -39.38 -42.26
C GLN A 23 20.17 -40.88 -42.41
N THR A 24 19.21 -41.44 -41.66
CA THR A 24 18.92 -42.88 -41.63
C THR A 24 17.65 -43.27 -42.37
N ASN A 25 16.69 -42.36 -42.52
CA ASN A 25 15.40 -42.62 -43.17
C ASN A 25 15.01 -41.46 -44.10
N GLU A 26 14.98 -41.70 -45.42
CA GLU A 26 14.61 -40.68 -46.42
C GLU A 26 13.09 -40.41 -46.50
N ALA A 27 12.25 -41.36 -46.04
CA ALA A 27 10.79 -41.32 -46.26
C ALA A 27 10.02 -40.28 -45.43
N ASP A 28 10.51 -39.88 -44.26
CA ASP A 28 9.82 -38.96 -43.32
C ASP A 28 10.42 -37.54 -43.28
N THR A 29 11.13 -37.16 -44.35
CA THR A 29 11.98 -35.96 -44.38
C THR A 29 11.24 -34.62 -44.37
N ALA A 30 10.02 -34.54 -44.91
CA ALA A 30 9.34 -33.27 -45.16
C ALA A 30 8.79 -32.59 -43.88
N GLU A 31 8.03 -33.31 -43.06
CA GLU A 31 7.41 -32.74 -41.84
C GLU A 31 8.45 -32.47 -40.75
N VAL A 32 9.46 -33.34 -40.59
CA VAL A 32 10.56 -33.12 -39.65
C VAL A 32 11.38 -31.88 -40.04
N THR A 33 11.67 -31.67 -41.33
CA THR A 33 12.43 -30.50 -41.81
C THR A 33 11.63 -29.19 -41.69
N LYS A 34 10.30 -29.27 -41.78
CA LYS A 34 9.40 -28.13 -41.62
C LYS A 34 9.45 -27.57 -40.19
N TYR A 35 9.42 -28.42 -39.17
CA TYR A 35 9.43 -27.99 -37.77
C TYR A 35 10.83 -27.87 -37.16
N TYR A 36 11.75 -28.76 -37.53
CA TYR A 36 13.06 -28.93 -36.88
C TYR A 36 14.26 -28.85 -37.84
N GLY A 37 14.06 -28.45 -39.10
CA GLY A 37 15.13 -28.41 -40.10
C GLY A 37 16.20 -27.34 -39.86
N THR A 38 15.91 -26.32 -39.04
CA THR A 38 16.91 -25.33 -38.58
C THR A 38 16.68 -25.01 -37.12
N LEU A 39 17.71 -24.45 -36.46
CA LEU A 39 17.61 -24.03 -35.06
C LEU A 39 16.51 -22.98 -34.87
N GLY A 40 16.45 -21.98 -35.76
CA GLY A 40 15.44 -20.94 -35.72
C GLY A 40 14.01 -21.49 -35.86
N ARG A 41 13.81 -22.47 -36.75
CA ARG A 41 12.52 -23.16 -36.89
C ARG A 41 12.19 -24.00 -35.66
N SER A 42 13.17 -24.71 -35.10
CA SER A 42 12.99 -25.51 -33.89
C SER A 42 12.57 -24.63 -32.71
N MET A 43 13.25 -23.50 -32.51
CA MET A 43 12.90 -22.52 -31.47
C MET A 43 11.52 -21.90 -31.71
N LEU A 44 11.16 -21.59 -32.97
CA LEU A 44 9.84 -21.08 -33.32
C LEU A 44 8.74 -22.12 -33.07
N THR A 45 8.96 -23.39 -33.43
CA THR A 45 8.04 -24.51 -33.16
C THR A 45 7.79 -24.66 -31.67
N LEU A 46 8.85 -24.63 -30.85
CA LEU A 46 8.74 -24.68 -29.39
C LEU A 46 7.96 -23.49 -28.83
N PHE A 47 8.22 -22.28 -29.34
CA PHE A 47 7.45 -21.10 -28.98
C PHE A 47 5.97 -21.21 -29.37
N MET A 48 5.66 -21.70 -30.58
CA MET A 48 4.28 -21.90 -31.04
C MET A 48 3.54 -22.94 -30.19
N ALA A 49 4.23 -23.99 -29.75
CA ALA A 49 3.66 -25.05 -28.92
C ALA A 49 3.22 -24.57 -27.53
N ILE A 50 3.89 -23.55 -26.96
CA ILE A 50 3.53 -22.98 -25.64
C ILE A 50 2.63 -21.76 -25.74
N SER A 51 2.62 -21.06 -26.88
CA SER A 51 1.84 -19.83 -27.09
C SER A 51 0.47 -20.08 -27.73
N GLY A 52 0.15 -21.33 -28.08
CA GLY A 52 -1.10 -21.71 -28.73
C GLY A 52 -1.11 -21.49 -30.24
N GLY A 53 0.07 -21.36 -30.87
CA GLY A 53 0.19 -21.27 -32.32
C GLY A 53 0.01 -22.61 -33.03
N ILE A 54 0.49 -23.70 -32.41
CA ILE A 54 0.24 -25.08 -32.83
C ILE A 54 -0.02 -25.94 -31.59
N ASP A 55 -0.76 -27.04 -31.73
CA ASP A 55 -0.85 -28.02 -30.65
C ASP A 55 0.54 -28.62 -30.42
N TRP A 56 0.97 -28.73 -29.17
CA TRP A 56 2.23 -29.37 -28.83
C TRP A 56 2.27 -30.83 -29.31
N LYS A 57 1.11 -31.50 -29.39
CA LYS A 57 0.97 -32.83 -29.99
C LYS A 57 1.34 -32.84 -31.47
N ASP A 58 0.93 -31.81 -32.22
CA ASP A 58 1.27 -31.70 -33.64
C ASP A 58 2.76 -31.39 -33.84
N SER A 59 3.38 -30.70 -32.87
CA SER A 59 4.82 -30.45 -32.90
C SER A 59 5.64 -31.74 -32.71
N VAL A 60 5.15 -32.69 -31.91
CA VAL A 60 5.88 -33.94 -31.62
C VAL A 60 5.50 -35.09 -32.55
N ALA A 61 4.36 -35.02 -33.24
CA ALA A 61 3.91 -36.05 -34.17
C ALA A 61 4.95 -36.48 -35.22
N PRO A 62 5.76 -35.58 -35.83
CA PRO A 62 6.85 -35.96 -36.73
C PRO A 62 8.00 -36.71 -36.05
N LEU A 63 8.13 -36.60 -34.73
CA LEU A 63 9.20 -37.21 -33.93
C LEU A 63 8.77 -38.54 -33.29
N GLY A 64 7.46 -38.78 -33.14
CA GLY A 64 6.91 -39.98 -32.50
C GLY A 64 7.40 -41.31 -33.07
N PRO A 65 7.52 -41.49 -34.40
CA PRO A 65 8.06 -42.72 -35.00
C PRO A 65 9.54 -42.98 -34.68
N MET A 66 10.30 -41.96 -34.25
CA MET A 66 11.73 -42.09 -33.98
C MET A 66 12.00 -42.71 -32.61
N SER A 67 11.32 -42.20 -31.57
CA SER A 67 11.44 -42.70 -30.20
C SER A 67 10.38 -42.08 -29.29
N TRP A 68 9.73 -42.93 -28.49
CA TRP A 68 8.81 -42.51 -27.42
C TRP A 68 9.46 -41.59 -26.37
N ILE A 69 10.80 -41.60 -26.27
CA ILE A 69 11.52 -40.70 -25.35
C ILE A 69 11.40 -39.23 -25.77
N LEU A 70 11.21 -38.96 -27.07
CA LEU A 70 11.02 -37.61 -27.60
C LEU A 70 9.65 -37.05 -27.22
N ASP A 71 8.62 -37.89 -27.19
CA ASP A 71 7.28 -37.54 -26.70
C ASP A 71 7.34 -37.11 -25.23
N TYR A 72 8.04 -37.89 -24.40
CA TYR A 72 8.26 -37.56 -23.00
C TYR A 72 9.08 -36.27 -22.83
N PHE A 73 10.14 -36.11 -23.61
CA PHE A 73 11.01 -34.92 -23.57
C PHE A 73 10.24 -33.64 -23.95
N MET A 74 9.40 -33.69 -24.98
CA MET A 74 8.50 -32.59 -25.35
C MET A 74 7.47 -32.31 -24.24
N GLY A 75 6.89 -33.35 -23.65
CA GLY A 75 5.97 -33.21 -22.52
C GLY A 75 6.60 -32.49 -21.33
N VAL A 76 7.85 -32.82 -20.99
CA VAL A 76 8.63 -32.13 -19.94
C VAL A 76 8.87 -30.66 -20.29
N TYR A 77 9.23 -30.36 -21.55
CA TYR A 77 9.39 -28.98 -22.01
C TYR A 77 8.10 -28.16 -21.82
N VAL A 78 6.97 -28.69 -22.30
CA VAL A 78 5.66 -28.02 -22.21
C VAL A 78 5.24 -27.84 -20.76
N PHE A 79 5.36 -28.89 -19.94
CA PHE A 79 5.02 -28.83 -18.52
C PHE A 79 5.87 -27.78 -17.79
N PHE A 80 7.19 -27.84 -17.95
CA PHE A 80 8.09 -26.91 -17.28
C PHE A 80 7.83 -25.46 -17.73
N THR A 81 7.64 -25.24 -19.03
CA THR A 81 7.46 -23.88 -19.55
C THR A 81 6.11 -23.29 -19.18
N LEU A 82 5.03 -24.07 -19.21
CA LEU A 82 3.70 -23.58 -18.84
C LEU A 82 3.51 -23.46 -17.33
N PHE A 83 3.91 -24.47 -16.54
CA PHE A 83 3.62 -24.50 -15.11
C PHE A 83 4.72 -23.93 -14.22
N CYS A 84 5.99 -24.01 -14.62
CA CYS A 84 7.07 -23.44 -13.81
C CYS A 84 7.35 -22.00 -14.27
N PHE A 85 7.65 -21.82 -15.56
CA PHE A 85 8.16 -20.54 -16.04
C PHE A 85 7.12 -19.41 -15.99
N ILE A 86 5.89 -19.65 -16.44
CA ILE A 86 4.82 -18.64 -16.37
C ILE A 86 4.53 -18.27 -14.90
N ASN A 87 4.45 -19.26 -14.01
CA ASN A 87 4.19 -19.01 -12.60
C ASN A 87 5.30 -18.22 -11.91
N VAL A 88 6.57 -18.47 -12.25
CA VAL A 88 7.71 -17.68 -11.75
C VAL A 88 7.60 -16.23 -12.23
N ILE A 89 7.29 -16.00 -13.51
CA ILE A 89 7.10 -14.65 -14.04
C ILE A 89 5.95 -13.94 -13.33
N THR A 90 4.80 -14.60 -13.21
CA THR A 90 3.63 -14.04 -12.51
C THR A 90 3.98 -13.71 -11.06
N GLY A 91 4.74 -14.55 -10.36
CA GLY A 91 5.23 -14.28 -9.01
C GLY A 91 6.04 -12.99 -8.92
N ILE A 92 7.01 -12.80 -9.83
CA ILE A 92 7.84 -11.58 -9.89
C ILE A 92 6.98 -10.33 -10.12
N PHE A 93 5.99 -10.39 -11.00
CA PHE A 93 5.10 -9.26 -11.24
C PHE A 93 4.23 -8.93 -10.02
N VAL A 94 3.71 -9.95 -9.32
CA VAL A 94 2.94 -9.76 -8.08
C VAL A 94 3.80 -9.13 -6.99
N ASP A 95 5.05 -9.58 -6.83
CA ASP A 95 5.97 -9.03 -5.83
C ASP A 95 6.34 -7.58 -6.13
N ASN A 96 6.59 -7.24 -7.41
CA ASN A 96 6.83 -5.85 -7.82
C ASN A 96 5.60 -4.96 -7.60
N ALA A 97 4.39 -5.46 -7.87
CA ALA A 97 3.17 -4.72 -7.63
C ALA A 97 2.93 -4.46 -6.13
N LYS A 98 3.26 -5.43 -5.27
CA LYS A 98 3.19 -5.26 -3.80
C LYS A 98 4.19 -4.21 -3.31
N ALA A 99 5.44 -4.27 -3.78
CA ALA A 99 6.49 -3.33 -3.36
C ALA A 99 6.14 -1.86 -3.68
N LEU A 100 5.48 -1.62 -4.82
CA LEU A 100 4.97 -0.29 -5.17
C LEU A 100 3.91 0.20 -4.18
N GLY A 101 2.93 -0.67 -3.84
CA GLY A 101 1.88 -0.33 -2.88
C GLY A 101 2.41 -0.07 -1.46
N GLU A 102 3.40 -0.84 -1.01
CA GLU A 102 4.03 -0.65 0.31
C GLU A 102 4.81 0.67 0.40
N THR A 103 5.51 1.05 -0.66
CA THR A 103 6.28 2.30 -0.73
C THR A 103 5.36 3.51 -0.62
N GLU A 104 4.25 3.52 -1.35
CA GLU A 104 3.25 4.59 -1.25
C GLU A 104 2.64 4.68 0.15
N ALA A 105 2.28 3.55 0.75
CA ALA A 105 1.73 3.51 2.10
C ALA A 105 2.74 4.02 3.15
N MET A 106 4.04 3.71 2.99
CA MET A 106 5.10 4.18 3.88
C MET A 106 5.31 5.70 3.77
N HIS A 107 5.31 6.24 2.55
CA HIS A 107 5.38 7.70 2.33
C HIS A 107 4.19 8.43 2.92
N GLN A 108 2.97 7.90 2.78
CA GLN A 108 1.79 8.50 3.40
C GLN A 108 1.86 8.50 4.93
N ARG A 109 2.31 7.40 5.55
CA ARG A 109 2.47 7.31 7.01
C ARG A 109 3.51 8.30 7.53
N SER A 110 4.65 8.41 6.86
CA SER A 110 5.72 9.34 7.27
C SER A 110 5.28 10.80 7.11
N ALA A 111 4.58 11.14 6.03
CA ALA A 111 4.03 12.47 5.81
C ALA A 111 3.00 12.85 6.89
N LEU A 112 2.11 11.93 7.25
CA LEU A 112 1.12 12.15 8.31
C LEU A 112 1.80 12.34 9.68
N ALA A 113 2.80 11.53 9.99
CA ALA A 113 3.58 11.66 11.23
C ALA A 113 4.32 13.00 11.30
N LEU A 114 4.90 13.46 10.19
CA LEU A 114 5.55 14.77 10.11
C LEU A 114 4.56 15.92 10.32
N LYS A 115 3.40 15.87 9.66
CA LYS A 115 2.31 16.83 9.86
C LYS A 115 1.89 16.90 11.33
N ARG A 116 1.73 15.75 11.99
CA ARG A 116 1.40 15.69 13.43
C ARG A 116 2.49 16.32 14.30
N LYS A 117 3.77 16.04 14.03
CA LYS A 117 4.89 16.66 14.77
C LYS A 117 4.94 18.18 14.59
N MET A 118 4.76 18.67 13.36
CA MET A 118 4.72 20.10 13.09
C MET A 118 3.52 20.78 13.77
N TRP A 119 2.36 20.11 13.78
CA TRP A 119 1.18 20.59 14.47
C TRP A 119 1.40 20.74 15.98
N VAL A 120 1.95 19.71 16.65
CA VAL A 120 2.28 19.78 18.08
C VAL A 120 3.25 20.93 18.37
N LYS A 121 4.28 21.12 17.53
CA LYS A 121 5.21 22.25 17.69
C LYS A 121 4.53 23.61 17.59
N LYS A 122 3.56 23.77 16.68
CA LYS A 122 2.79 25.02 16.56
C LYS A 122 1.95 25.29 17.81
N VAL A 123 1.31 24.27 18.35
CA VAL A 123 0.53 24.37 19.59
C VAL A 123 1.41 24.81 20.76
N LEU A 124 2.57 24.17 20.93
CA LEU A 124 3.54 24.54 21.98
C LEU A 124 4.06 25.96 21.82
N ALA A 125 4.35 26.37 20.59
CA ALA A 125 4.82 27.73 20.31
C ALA A 125 3.76 28.78 20.62
N LEU A 126 2.48 28.46 20.38
CA LEU A 126 1.36 29.35 20.71
C LEU A 126 1.19 29.45 22.23
N PHE A 127 1.23 28.34 22.96
CA PHE A 127 1.18 28.36 24.43
C PHE A 127 2.30 29.23 25.03
N ALA A 128 3.52 29.10 24.53
CA ALA A 128 4.67 29.90 24.97
C ALA A 128 4.55 31.39 24.60
N GLN A 129 3.69 31.77 23.64
CA GLN A 129 3.38 33.18 23.35
C GLN A 129 2.34 33.73 24.32
N LEU A 130 1.38 32.91 24.74
CA LEU A 130 0.37 33.28 25.73
C LEU A 130 0.96 33.39 27.14
N ASP A 131 1.92 32.53 27.48
CA ASP A 131 2.56 32.47 28.81
C ASP A 131 3.66 33.52 28.94
N SER A 132 3.24 34.79 29.02
CA SER A 132 4.13 35.93 29.14
C SER A 132 4.92 35.92 30.46
N GLY A 133 4.34 35.35 31.54
CA GLY A 133 4.96 35.19 32.85
C GLY A 133 5.99 34.05 32.94
N GLN A 134 5.97 33.11 31.99
CA GLN A 134 6.74 31.86 32.04
C GLN A 134 6.51 31.06 33.33
N GLU A 135 5.30 31.16 33.88
CA GLU A 135 4.92 30.43 35.09
C GLU A 135 4.62 28.96 34.78
N GLY A 136 4.41 28.62 33.51
CA GLY A 136 4.04 27.27 33.04
C GLY A 136 2.53 27.06 32.93
N ASP A 137 1.74 28.02 33.43
CA ASP A 137 0.29 28.01 33.48
C ASP A 137 -0.25 29.39 33.05
N LEU A 138 -1.36 29.44 32.31
CA LEU A 138 -2.01 30.69 31.91
C LEU A 138 -3.09 31.07 32.91
N SER A 139 -2.96 32.25 33.52
CA SER A 139 -4.06 32.86 34.28
C SER A 139 -5.16 33.38 33.35
N TYR A 140 -6.36 33.60 33.91
CA TYR A 140 -7.47 34.20 33.18
C TYR A 140 -7.10 35.58 32.64
N GLU A 141 -6.40 36.41 33.43
CA GLU A 141 -6.00 37.76 33.01
C GLU A 141 -5.02 37.74 31.84
N GLU A 142 -4.03 36.83 31.87
CA GLU A 142 -3.06 36.67 30.77
C GLU A 142 -3.74 36.17 29.50
N PHE A 143 -4.60 35.16 29.63
CA PHE A 143 -5.34 34.63 28.49
C PHE A 143 -6.26 35.68 27.88
N ALA A 144 -6.98 36.45 28.71
CA ALA A 144 -7.88 37.51 28.28
C ALA A 144 -7.15 38.67 27.58
N ALA A 145 -5.94 39.00 28.03
CA ALA A 145 -5.12 40.04 27.40
C ALA A 145 -4.56 39.59 26.05
N GLU A 146 -3.99 38.39 25.99
CA GLU A 146 -3.28 37.89 24.81
C GLU A 146 -4.23 37.40 23.70
N ILE A 147 -5.43 36.92 24.04
CA ILE A 147 -6.40 36.47 23.02
C ILE A 147 -6.98 37.61 22.17
N GLN A 148 -6.81 38.87 22.61
CA GLN A 148 -7.16 40.06 21.84
C GLN A 148 -6.09 40.42 20.79
N ASP A 149 -4.88 39.83 20.86
CA ASP A 149 -3.83 40.05 19.87
C ASP A 149 -4.17 39.35 18.55
N GLU A 150 -4.19 40.12 17.46
CA GLU A 150 -4.48 39.63 16.10
C GLU A 150 -3.55 38.47 15.68
N ARG A 151 -2.30 38.45 16.16
CA ARG A 151 -1.32 37.39 15.88
C ARG A 151 -1.71 36.07 16.55
N VAL A 152 -2.22 36.14 17.77
CA VAL A 152 -2.68 34.98 18.55
C VAL A 152 -3.95 34.42 17.90
N GLN A 153 -4.90 35.30 17.54
CA GLN A 153 -6.12 34.92 16.83
C GLN A 153 -5.82 34.25 15.47
N ASP A 154 -4.87 34.79 14.70
CA ASP A 154 -4.40 34.19 13.46
C ASP A 154 -3.84 32.78 13.67
N CYS A 155 -3.13 32.55 14.78
CA CYS A 155 -2.59 31.24 15.11
C CYS A 155 -3.70 30.24 15.49
N PHE A 156 -4.72 30.67 16.25
CA PHE A 156 -5.91 29.86 16.52
C PHE A 156 -6.67 29.51 15.24
N ARG A 157 -6.83 30.45 14.31
CA ARG A 157 -7.43 30.19 12.98
C ARG A 157 -6.64 29.15 12.19
N HIS A 158 -5.30 29.22 12.22
CA HIS A 158 -4.44 28.20 11.61
C HIS A 158 -4.54 26.82 12.27
N LEU A 159 -4.98 26.77 13.53
CA LEU A 159 -5.31 25.55 14.27
C LEU A 159 -6.79 25.14 14.11
N GLY A 160 -7.57 25.85 13.28
CA GLY A 160 -8.97 25.55 13.02
C GLY A 160 -9.94 25.98 14.13
N ILE A 161 -9.52 26.87 15.02
CA ILE A 161 -10.32 27.39 16.12
C ILE A 161 -10.67 28.85 15.81
N ASN A 162 -11.95 29.16 15.68
CA ASN A 162 -12.43 30.52 15.46
C ASN A 162 -12.78 31.16 16.79
N VAL A 163 -11.84 31.91 17.35
CA VAL A 163 -12.00 32.61 18.64
C VAL A 163 -12.87 33.87 18.55
N GLU A 164 -13.04 34.45 17.35
CA GLU A 164 -13.75 35.72 17.13
C GLU A 164 -15.26 35.68 17.45
N ASN A 165 -15.88 34.50 17.47
CA ASN A 165 -17.31 34.33 17.68
C ASN A 165 -17.67 33.98 19.14
N HIS A 166 -16.68 33.84 20.02
CA HIS A 166 -16.87 33.36 21.39
C HIS A 166 -16.43 34.43 22.39
N SER A 167 -17.07 34.46 23.56
CA SER A 167 -16.59 35.31 24.65
C SER A 167 -15.28 34.75 25.20
N VAL A 168 -14.47 35.64 25.78
CA VAL A 168 -13.22 35.25 26.43
C VAL A 168 -13.48 34.26 27.57
N ASP A 169 -14.58 34.45 28.31
CA ASP A 169 -15.02 33.56 29.38
C ASP A 169 -15.31 32.15 28.86
N GLU A 170 -16.09 32.04 27.78
CA GLU A 170 -16.39 30.75 27.15
C GLU A 170 -15.14 30.05 26.65
N LEU A 171 -14.21 30.79 26.05
CA LEU A 171 -12.96 30.22 25.58
C LEU A 171 -12.09 29.74 26.74
N PHE A 172 -11.98 30.53 27.81
CA PHE A 172 -11.19 30.14 28.98
C PHE A 172 -11.73 28.86 29.61
N ASP A 173 -13.05 28.77 29.84
CA ASP A 173 -13.71 27.57 30.36
C ASP A 173 -13.52 26.34 29.46
N LEU A 174 -13.36 26.55 28.15
CA LEU A 174 -13.09 25.47 27.19
C LEU A 174 -11.65 24.93 27.27
N PHE A 175 -10.70 25.76 27.72
CA PHE A 175 -9.29 25.39 27.87
C PHE A 175 -8.93 24.94 29.30
N ASP A 176 -9.65 25.42 30.32
CA ASP A 176 -9.53 25.01 31.73
C ASP A 176 -10.28 23.69 31.98
N VAL A 177 -9.71 22.59 31.48
CA VAL A 177 -10.34 21.26 31.53
C VAL A 177 -10.52 20.76 32.98
N ASP A 178 -9.62 21.14 33.88
CA ASP A 178 -9.60 20.68 35.27
C ASP A 178 -10.31 21.64 36.25
N ALA A 179 -10.80 22.79 35.76
CA ALA A 179 -11.49 23.83 36.53
C ALA A 179 -10.67 24.36 37.71
N GLU A 180 -9.35 24.49 37.52
CA GLU A 180 -8.42 24.99 38.53
C GLU A 180 -8.27 26.53 38.48
N GLY A 181 -8.93 27.19 37.51
CA GLY A 181 -8.83 28.62 37.28
C GLY A 181 -7.52 29.03 36.58
N LYS A 182 -6.81 28.05 36.02
CA LYS A 182 -5.55 28.21 35.28
C LYS A 182 -5.48 27.19 34.17
N ILE A 183 -4.85 27.54 33.04
CA ILE A 183 -4.67 26.63 31.92
C ILE A 183 -3.21 26.21 31.84
N ASP A 184 -2.90 24.99 32.29
CA ASP A 184 -1.58 24.41 32.09
C ASP A 184 -1.35 23.97 30.63
N GLN A 185 -0.09 23.72 30.26
CA GLN A 185 0.29 23.31 28.91
C GLN A 185 -0.42 22.02 28.45
N SER A 186 -0.63 21.06 29.34
CA SER A 186 -1.25 19.77 29.02
C SER A 186 -2.75 19.90 28.77
N SER A 187 -3.42 20.72 29.58
CA SER A 187 -4.83 21.12 29.42
C SER A 187 -5.03 21.87 28.11
N PHE A 188 -4.15 22.82 27.80
CA PHE A 188 -4.16 23.55 26.53
C PHE A 188 -3.99 22.64 25.32
N GLU A 189 -2.99 21.75 25.34
CA GLU A 189 -2.78 20.80 24.25
C GLU A 189 -3.97 19.83 24.07
N GLN A 190 -4.59 19.41 25.18
CA GLN A 190 -5.75 18.52 25.15
C GLN A 190 -6.96 19.21 24.54
N ALA A 191 -7.25 20.44 24.94
CA ALA A 191 -8.32 21.26 24.39
C ALA A 191 -8.13 21.45 22.88
N ILE A 192 -6.95 21.87 22.40
CA ILE A 192 -6.72 22.04 20.95
C ILE A 192 -6.82 20.68 20.22
N ARG A 193 -6.37 19.57 20.80
CA ARG A 193 -6.56 18.23 20.21
C ARG A 193 -8.03 17.85 20.08
N GLN A 194 -8.88 18.34 20.99
CA GLN A 194 -10.32 18.10 20.98
C GLN A 194 -11.02 18.94 19.92
N PHE A 195 -10.60 20.19 19.73
CA PHE A 195 -11.14 21.10 18.70
C PHE A 195 -10.59 20.80 17.30
N HIS A 196 -9.38 20.27 17.20
CA HIS A 196 -8.72 20.00 15.92
C HIS A 196 -8.99 18.57 15.42
N GLY A 197 -9.98 18.43 14.55
CA GLY A 197 -10.22 17.22 13.76
C GLY A 197 -11.68 16.83 13.67
N HIS A 198 -11.95 15.75 12.94
CA HIS A 198 -13.29 15.15 12.93
C HIS A 198 -13.46 14.31 14.20
N ALA A 199 -14.65 14.35 14.81
CA ALA A 199 -14.99 13.49 15.95
C ALA A 199 -14.68 12.03 15.59
N ARG A 200 -13.80 11.39 16.36
CA ARG A 200 -13.46 9.98 16.13
C ARG A 200 -14.58 9.10 16.66
N SER A 201 -14.68 7.87 16.17
CA SER A 201 -15.71 6.92 16.63
C SER A 201 -15.70 6.71 18.14
N ILE A 202 -14.54 6.87 18.79
CA ILE A 202 -14.39 6.80 20.25
C ILE A 202 -15.01 8.00 20.97
N ASP A 203 -14.95 9.18 20.38
CA ASP A 203 -15.52 10.42 20.94
C ASP A 203 -17.05 10.34 20.89
N VAL A 204 -17.60 9.86 19.78
CA VAL A 204 -19.05 9.58 19.63
C VAL A 204 -19.52 8.53 20.64
N TYR A 205 -18.72 7.48 20.88
CA TYR A 205 -19.03 6.47 21.88
C TYR A 205 -19.01 7.03 23.30
N LYS A 206 -18.02 7.88 23.65
CA LYS A 206 -17.98 8.58 24.95
C LYS A 206 -19.22 9.44 25.15
N LEU A 207 -19.60 10.24 24.15
CA LEU A 207 -20.82 11.06 24.19
C LEU A 207 -22.08 10.21 24.41
N ARG A 208 -22.20 9.07 23.70
CA ARG A 208 -23.31 8.12 23.91
C ARG A 208 -23.35 7.57 25.32
N ARG A 209 -22.20 7.30 25.93
CA ARG A 209 -22.11 6.77 27.31
C ARG A 209 -22.51 7.84 28.34
N GLU A 210 -22.05 9.08 28.17
CA GLU A 210 -22.41 10.18 29.07
C GLU A 210 -23.90 10.53 28.97
N THR A 211 -24.45 10.60 27.75
CA THR A 211 -25.91 10.78 27.57
C THR A 211 -26.74 9.65 28.20
N GLN A 212 -26.26 8.40 28.16
CA GLN A 212 -26.91 7.29 28.89
C GLN A 212 -26.82 7.42 30.41
N LYS A 213 -25.70 7.91 30.96
CA LYS A 213 -25.57 8.16 32.40
C LYS A 213 -26.53 9.27 32.85
N ILE A 214 -26.56 10.38 32.13
CA ILE A 214 -27.46 11.51 32.41
C ILE A 214 -28.91 11.03 32.38
N ALA A 215 -29.31 10.26 31.36
CA ALA A 215 -30.66 9.71 31.27
C ALA A 215 -31.04 8.81 32.46
N LYS A 216 -30.07 8.08 33.04
CA LYS A 216 -30.30 7.29 34.26
C LYS A 216 -30.45 8.18 35.50
N GLN A 217 -29.61 9.20 35.67
CA GLN A 217 -29.68 10.14 36.79
C GLN A 217 -30.99 10.93 36.79
N VAL A 218 -31.44 11.39 35.62
CA VAL A 218 -32.73 12.08 35.47
C VAL A 218 -33.88 11.16 35.87
N ARG A 219 -33.86 9.87 35.48
CA ARG A 219 -34.89 8.91 35.93
C ARG A 219 -34.89 8.71 37.44
N SER A 220 -33.73 8.65 38.08
CA SER A 220 -33.65 8.47 39.54
C SER A 220 -34.11 9.70 40.32
N LEU A 221 -34.08 10.90 39.73
CA LEU A 221 -34.60 12.13 40.35
C LEU A 221 -36.12 12.29 40.21
N LEU A 222 -36.75 11.50 39.32
CA LEU A 222 -38.20 11.51 39.08
C LEU A 222 -38.95 10.42 39.89
N GLN A 223 -38.25 9.66 40.73
CA GLN A 223 -38.81 8.68 41.67
C GLN A 223 -38.68 9.18 43.10
#